data_AF-A0A3N5YI04-F1
#
_entry.id   AF-A0A3N5YI04-F1
#
_cell.length_a   1.000
_cell.length_b   1.000
_cell.length_c   1.000
_cell.angle_alpha   90.00
_cell.angle_beta   90.00
_cell.angle_gamma   90.00
#
_symmetry.space_group_name_H-M   'P 1'
#
loop_
_entity.id
_entity.type
_entity.pdbx_description
1 polymer ?
#
loop_
_entity_poly.entity_id
_entity_poly.type
_entity_poly.pdbx_seq_one_letter_code
_entity_poly.pdbx_strand_id
1 'polypeptide(L)'
;MKRWPALDLLLPRDPGTAPGGWQDILAATLDDLHPTAVQEQDDLWRVFFGSPEDRDRAMRALVAGPSWLAVSPVDVDDEDWARRSQETLRPVRVGRVVITPPWSAGSLPGASDV
;
A
#
# COMPACT_ATOMS: atom_id res chain seq x y z
N MET A 1 -6.45 17.83 1.51
CA MET A 1 -5.59 16.71 1.08
C MET A 1 -6.39 15.44 1.20
N LYS A 2 -6.31 14.54 0.21
CA LYS A 2 -7.01 13.25 0.28
C LYS A 2 -6.36 12.40 1.38
N ARG A 3 -7.17 11.75 2.19
CA ARG A 3 -6.72 10.79 3.20
C ARG A 3 -7.37 9.45 2.90
N TRP A 4 -6.61 8.38 3.07
CA TRP A 4 -7.05 7.03 2.82
C TRP A 4 -7.31 6.32 4.16
N PRO A 5 -8.51 5.75 4.35
CA PRO A 5 -8.84 5.04 5.57
C PRO A 5 -8.11 3.70 5.57
N ALA A 6 -7.34 3.42 6.63
CA ALA A 6 -6.58 2.18 6.76
C ALA A 6 -6.58 1.64 8.19
N LEU A 7 -6.22 0.37 8.32
CA LEU A 7 -5.92 -0.29 9.59
C LEU A 7 -4.45 -0.69 9.62
N ASP A 8 -3.80 -0.37 10.72
CA ASP A 8 -2.51 -0.93 11.09
C ASP A 8 -2.76 -2.18 11.93
N LEU A 9 -2.20 -3.31 11.47
CA LEU A 9 -2.25 -4.61 12.11
C LEU A 9 -0.85 -4.97 12.59
N LEU A 10 -0.64 -4.89 13.91
CA LEU A 10 0.62 -5.30 14.50
C LEU A 10 0.67 -6.82 14.63
N LEU A 11 1.68 -7.40 13.99
CA LEU A 11 1.83 -8.83 13.85
C LEU A 11 2.65 -9.42 15.00
N PRO A 12 2.37 -10.67 15.40
CA PRO A 12 3.13 -11.36 16.42
C PRO A 12 4.57 -11.59 15.96
N ARG A 13 5.53 -11.03 16.71
CA ARG A 13 6.97 -11.19 16.43
C ARG A 13 7.54 -12.53 16.95
N ASP A 14 6.89 -13.11 17.96
CA ASP A 14 7.29 -14.38 18.55
C ASP A 14 6.46 -15.53 17.95
N PRO A 15 7.11 -16.57 17.37
CA PRO A 15 6.44 -17.75 16.82
C PRO A 15 5.46 -18.46 17.78
N GLY A 16 5.63 -18.31 19.10
CA GLY A 16 4.72 -18.89 20.10
C GLY A 16 3.45 -18.10 20.36
N THR A 17 3.33 -16.88 19.84
CA THR A 17 2.21 -15.97 20.14
C THR A 17 1.01 -16.18 19.20
N ALA A 18 1.22 -16.77 18.02
CA ALA A 18 0.16 -17.07 17.08
C ALA A 18 0.22 -18.51 16.54
N PRO A 19 -0.93 -19.08 16.13
CA PRO A 19 -0.98 -20.40 15.51
C PRO A 19 -0.15 -20.48 14.23
N GLY A 20 0.37 -21.66 13.88
CA GLY A 20 1.02 -21.85 12.58
C GLY A 20 0.09 -21.52 11.40
N GLY A 21 0.61 -20.86 10.37
CA GLY A 21 -0.16 -20.47 9.18
C GLY A 21 -1.14 -19.31 9.41
N TRP A 22 -1.00 -18.57 10.52
CA TRP A 22 -1.88 -17.45 10.84
C TRP A 22 -1.89 -16.36 9.74
N GLN A 23 -0.78 -16.20 9.01
CA GLN A 23 -0.68 -15.21 7.92
C GLN A 23 -1.70 -15.51 6.81
N ASP A 24 -1.80 -16.77 6.38
CA ASP A 24 -2.71 -17.18 5.31
C ASP A 24 -4.17 -17.04 5.75
N ILE A 25 -4.46 -17.38 7.01
CA ILE A 25 -5.80 -17.23 7.60
C ILE A 25 -6.17 -15.75 7.72
N LEU A 26 -5.23 -14.90 8.14
CA LEU A 26 -5.44 -13.46 8.23
C LEU A 26 -5.66 -12.88 6.84
N ALA A 27 -4.85 -13.24 5.84
CA ALA A 27 -5.03 -12.77 4.47
C ALA A 27 -6.41 -13.16 3.91
N ALA A 28 -6.87 -14.39 4.10
CA ALA A 28 -8.20 -14.82 3.70
C ALA A 28 -9.31 -14.05 4.45
N THR A 29 -9.15 -13.84 5.76
CA THR A 29 -10.10 -13.05 6.57
C THR A 29 -10.15 -11.59 6.10
N LEU A 30 -9.02 -11.02 5.71
CA LEU A 30 -8.95 -9.67 5.16
C LEU A 30 -9.66 -9.61 3.80
N ASP A 31 -9.50 -10.59 2.92
CA ASP A 31 -10.17 -10.61 1.61
C ASP A 31 -11.71 -10.51 1.75
N ASP A 32 -12.30 -11.24 2.70
CA ASP A 32 -13.73 -11.17 3.04
C ASP A 32 -14.18 -9.77 3.53
N LEU A 33 -13.25 -8.94 4.01
CA LEU A 33 -13.50 -7.57 4.45
C LEU A 33 -13.35 -6.54 3.31
N HIS A 34 -13.01 -6.99 2.10
CA HIS A 34 -12.89 -6.20 0.88
C HIS A 34 -11.94 -4.98 0.97
N PRO A 35 -10.66 -5.17 1.37
CA PRO A 35 -9.67 -4.11 1.32
C PRO A 35 -9.37 -3.73 -0.13
N THR A 36 -8.94 -2.49 -0.33
CA THR A 36 -8.47 -2.02 -1.63
C THR A 36 -7.00 -2.35 -1.87
N ALA A 37 -6.22 -2.48 -0.79
CA ALA A 37 -4.82 -2.89 -0.82
C ALA A 37 -4.37 -3.39 0.56
N VAL A 38 -3.33 -4.22 0.57
CA VAL A 38 -2.57 -4.59 1.77
C VAL A 38 -1.10 -4.28 1.50
N GLN A 39 -0.48 -3.55 2.42
CA GLN A 39 0.96 -3.31 2.45
C GLN A 39 1.55 -4.15 3.57
N GLU A 40 2.34 -5.15 3.19
CA GLU A 40 3.00 -6.06 4.12
C GLU A 40 4.41 -5.55 4.49
N GLN A 41 4.67 -5.45 5.79
CA GLN A 41 6.00 -5.28 6.38
C GLN A 41 6.19 -6.36 7.45
N ASP A 42 7.42 -6.54 7.92
CA ASP A 42 7.80 -7.67 8.78
C ASP A 42 6.92 -7.82 10.03
N ASP A 43 6.55 -6.72 10.69
CA ASP A 43 5.79 -6.71 11.94
C ASP A 43 4.51 -5.86 11.89
N LEU A 44 4.22 -5.28 10.73
CA LEU A 44 3.09 -4.39 10.52
C LEU A 44 2.49 -4.61 9.14
N TRP A 45 1.22 -4.98 9.11
CA TRP A 45 0.43 -4.91 7.89
C TRP A 45 -0.46 -3.68 7.92
N ARG A 46 -0.44 -2.92 6.83
CA ARG A 46 -1.36 -1.80 6.63
C ARG A 46 -2.40 -2.15 5.58
N VAL A 47 -3.66 -2.17 6.00
CA VAL A 47 -4.80 -2.57 5.17
C VAL A 47 -5.61 -1.33 4.82
N PHE A 48 -5.76 -1.05 3.53
CA PHE A 48 -6.47 0.13 3.03
C PHE A 48 -7.90 -0.21 2.63
N PHE A 49 -8.81 0.74 2.83
CA PHE A 49 -10.23 0.59 2.52
C PHE A 49 -10.71 1.71 1.58
N GLY A 50 -11.82 1.45 0.89
CA GLY A 50 -12.45 2.44 0.00
C GLY A 50 -13.15 3.57 0.76
N SER A 51 -13.57 3.30 2.00
CA SER A 51 -14.29 4.26 2.85
C SER A 51 -13.93 4.08 4.34
N PRO A 52 -14.04 5.14 5.16
CA PRO A 52 -13.90 5.04 6.61
C PRO A 52 -14.90 4.06 7.23
N GLU A 53 -16.11 3.98 6.68
CA GLU A 53 -17.17 3.07 7.16
C GLU A 53 -16.77 1.60 6.97
N ASP A 54 -16.16 1.26 5.83
CA ASP A 54 -15.64 -0.07 5.57
C ASP A 54 -14.46 -0.42 6.50
N ARG A 55 -13.54 0.53 6.72
CA ARG A 55 -12.45 0.38 7.71
C ARG A 55 -13.00 0.11 9.10
N ASP A 56 -13.97 0.89 9.55
CA ASP A 56 -14.52 0.77 10.90
C ASP A 56 -15.31 -0.54 11.08
N ARG A 57 -15.98 -1.01 10.02
CA ARG A 57 -16.60 -2.35 9.99
C ARG A 57 -15.55 -3.44 10.12
N ALA A 58 -14.47 -3.38 9.35
CA ALA A 58 -13.36 -4.32 9.41
C ALA A 58 -12.68 -4.31 10.79
N MET A 59 -12.46 -3.14 11.38
CA MET A 59 -11.88 -3.00 12.72
C MET A 59 -12.69 -3.76 13.76
N ARG A 60 -14.03 -3.59 13.76
CA ARG A 60 -14.91 -4.29 14.69
C ARG A 60 -14.85 -5.81 14.53
N ALA A 61 -14.75 -6.29 13.29
CA ALA A 61 -14.63 -7.73 13.01
C ALA A 61 -13.28 -8.29 13.51
N LEU A 62 -12.18 -7.58 13.24
CA LEU A 62 -10.83 -8.04 13.60
C LEU A 62 -10.57 -7.96 15.11
N VAL A 63 -11.07 -6.93 15.80
CA VAL A 63 -10.95 -6.79 17.27
C VAL A 63 -11.71 -7.90 18.01
N ALA A 64 -12.78 -8.44 17.41
CA ALA A 64 -13.49 -9.60 17.95
C ALA A 64 -12.79 -10.94 17.68
N GLY A 65 -11.71 -10.92 16.89
CA GLY A 65 -10.98 -12.11 16.46
C GLY A 65 -9.81 -12.46 17.39
N PRO A 66 -8.62 -12.74 16.85
CA PRO A 66 -7.50 -13.27 17.64
C PRO A 66 -6.92 -12.24 18.62
N SER A 67 -6.73 -12.65 19.89
CA SER A 67 -6.17 -11.80 20.94
C SER A 67 -4.70 -11.40 20.75
N TRP A 68 -3.99 -12.07 19.83
CA TRP A 68 -2.60 -11.79 19.49
C TRP A 68 -2.44 -10.71 18.41
N LEU A 69 -3.55 -10.27 17.79
CA LEU A 69 -3.54 -9.26 16.74
C LEU A 69 -3.97 -7.91 17.33
N ALA A 70 -3.07 -6.93 17.31
CA ALA A 70 -3.42 -5.56 17.68
C ALA A 70 -3.81 -4.77 16.43
N VAL A 71 -4.95 -4.09 16.51
CA VAL A 71 -5.59 -3.39 15.38
C VAL A 71 -5.78 -1.92 15.75
N SER A 72 -5.30 -1.01 14.92
CA SER A 72 -5.49 0.43 15.11
C SER A 72 -5.89 1.13 13.82
N PRO A 73 -6.87 2.05 13.86
CA PRO A 73 -7.22 2.85 12.70
C PRO A 73 -6.17 3.91 12.43
N VAL A 74 -5.88 4.12 11.15
CA VAL A 74 -5.01 5.19 10.67
C VAL A 74 -5.64 5.84 9.44
N ASP A 75 -5.52 7.15 9.33
CA ASP A 75 -5.87 7.90 8.13
C ASP A 75 -4.55 8.31 7.46
N VAL A 76 -4.26 7.71 6.31
CA VAL A 76 -3.01 7.90 5.59
C VAL A 76 -3.14 9.07 4.63
N ASP A 77 -2.29 10.07 4.77
CA ASP A 77 -2.28 11.18 3.83
C ASP A 77 -1.80 10.68 2.46
N ASP A 78 -2.49 11.08 1.39
CA ASP A 78 -2.11 10.73 0.01
C ASP A 78 -0.76 11.33 -0.40
N GLU A 79 -0.23 12.29 0.39
CA GLU A 79 1.07 12.97 0.25
C GLU A 79 1.43 13.45 -1.17
N ASP A 80 0.45 13.60 -2.06
CA ASP A 80 0.63 13.72 -3.50
C ASP A 80 1.58 12.64 -4.07
N TRP A 81 1.44 11.39 -3.62
CA TRP A 81 2.37 10.30 -3.93
C TRP A 81 2.57 10.13 -5.45
N ALA A 82 1.50 10.22 -6.23
CA ALA A 82 1.58 10.13 -7.69
C ALA A 82 2.49 11.22 -8.28
N ARG A 83 2.39 12.46 -7.80
CA ARG A 83 3.25 13.57 -8.23
C ARG A 83 4.69 13.33 -7.78
N ARG A 84 4.92 13.05 -6.49
CA ARG A 84 6.28 12.88 -5.93
C ARG A 84 7.04 11.71 -6.54
N SER A 85 6.38 10.58 -6.78
CA SER A 85 6.99 9.40 -7.39
C SER A 85 7.34 9.62 -8.86
N GLN A 86 6.61 10.50 -9.56
CA GLN A 86 6.79 10.77 -10.99
C GLN A 86 7.73 11.95 -11.29
N GLU A 87 7.74 12.99 -10.44
CA GLU A 87 8.50 14.24 -10.66
C GLU A 87 10.00 14.03 -10.90
N THR A 88 10.58 12.99 -10.30
CA THR A 88 12.02 12.71 -10.40
C THR A 88 12.38 11.70 -11.50
N LEU A 89 11.38 11.13 -12.19
CA LEU A 89 11.62 10.18 -13.27
C LEU A 89 12.29 10.88 -14.46
N ARG A 90 13.34 10.24 -14.98
CA ARG A 90 14.14 10.74 -16.11
C ARG A 90 14.14 9.73 -17.25
N PRO A 91 14.34 10.18 -18.49
CA PRO A 91 14.60 9.28 -19.61
C PRO A 91 15.73 8.29 -19.30
N VAL A 92 15.53 7.03 -19.69
CA VAL A 92 16.54 5.97 -19.57
C VAL A 92 16.88 5.44 -20.95
N ARG A 93 18.17 5.26 -21.25
CA ARG A 93 18.64 4.70 -22.53
C ARG A 93 19.01 3.22 -22.36
N VAL A 94 18.46 2.38 -23.23
CA VAL A 94 18.80 0.96 -23.36
C VAL A 94 19.28 0.72 -24.79
N GLY A 95 20.61 0.67 -24.96
CA GLY A 95 21.23 0.61 -26.29
C GLY A 95 20.81 1.77 -27.20
N ARG A 96 20.08 1.48 -28.27
CA ARG A 96 19.57 2.46 -29.24
C ARG A 96 18.19 3.04 -28.88
N VAL A 97 17.52 2.52 -27.84
CA VAL A 97 16.17 2.93 -27.43
C VAL A 97 16.25 3.89 -26.24
N VAL A 98 15.43 4.94 -26.25
CA VAL A 98 15.22 5.83 -25.10
C VAL A 98 13.79 5.65 -24.60
N ILE A 99 13.63 5.27 -23.34
CA ILE A 99 12.35 5.17 -22.65
C ILE A 99 12.15 6.48 -21.89
N THR A 100 11.13 7.25 -22.26
CA THR A 100 10.83 8.53 -21.63
C THR A 100 9.51 8.47 -20.87
N PRO A 101 9.40 9.11 -19.71
CA PRO A 101 8.09 9.44 -19.18
C PRO A 101 7.28 10.27 -20.19
N PRO A 102 5.95 10.11 -20.27
CA PRO A 102 5.13 10.79 -21.29
C PRO A 102 5.18 12.32 -21.18
N TRP A 103 5.50 12.86 -20.00
CA TRP A 103 5.71 14.28 -19.76
C TRP A 103 7.09 14.82 -20.17
N SER A 104 8.04 13.98 -20.59
CA SER A 104 9.40 14.38 -20.97
C SER A 104 9.63 14.57 -22.47
N ALA A 105 8.58 14.51 -23.30
CA ALA A 105 8.68 14.49 -24.76
C ALA A 105 9.41 15.70 -25.38
N GLY A 106 9.43 16.86 -24.71
CA GLY A 106 10.11 18.08 -25.18
C GLY A 106 11.59 18.20 -24.79
N SER A 107 12.13 17.27 -24.01
CA SER A 107 13.49 17.36 -23.44
C SER A 107 14.47 16.32 -24.01
N LEU A 108 14.11 15.69 -25.13
CA LEU A 108 15.01 14.76 -25.82
C LEU A 108 16.18 15.52 -26.45
N PRO A 109 17.44 15.23 -26.08
CA PRO A 109 18.59 15.81 -26.75
C PRO A 109 18.62 15.31 -28.21
N GLY A 110 18.46 16.22 -29.16
CA GLY A 110 18.53 15.94 -30.61
C GLY A 110 17.25 16.12 -31.42
N ALA A 111 16.17 16.66 -30.86
CA ALA A 111 14.95 16.98 -31.63
C ALA A 111 15.04 18.31 -32.42
N SER A 112 16.12 19.07 -32.27
CA SER A 112 16.46 20.22 -33.12
C SER A 112 17.64 19.82 -34.00
N ASP A 113 17.33 19.18 -35.13
CA ASP A 113 18.15 19.11 -36.35
C ASP A 113 17.55 18.04 -37.29
N VAL A 114 16.40 18.36 -37.91
CA VAL A 114 16.00 17.84 -39.22
C VAL A 114 15.20 18.92 -39.94
#